data_AF-A0A067NHH6-F1
#
_entry.id   AF-A0A067NHH6-F1
#
_cell.length_a   1.000
_cell.length_b   1.000
_cell.length_c   1.000
_cell.angle_alpha   90.00
_cell.angle_beta   90.00
_cell.angle_gamma   90.00
#
_symmetry.space_group_name_H-M   'P 1'
#
loop_
_entity.id
_entity.type
_entity.pdbx_description
1 polymer ?
#
loop_
_entity_poly.entity_id
_entity_poly.type
_entity_poly.pdbx_seq_one_letter_code
_entity_poly.pdbx_strand_id
1 'polypeptide(L)'
;LIQHQRYYLSDGDLYALSDNTIFRIHAHFLQKHSVWIQTQPHLAGREEDKPLVLCEGISANDFAKVLWVFYDETLERQASGEEWFGILLTAEKMQMPRVQLLASSKLKELTFTTDPIEKIAVQQRYSIRPQWALDAYLEVCTRPKPLTLDEGVRIGLPGTIMIAEIREQV
;
A
#
# COMPACT_ATOMS: atom_id res chain seq x y z
N LEU A 1 13.72 16.54 -13.77
CA LEU A 1 12.66 15.62 -13.31
C LEU A 1 12.03 14.96 -14.53
N ILE A 2 11.61 13.71 -14.43
CA ILE A 2 10.92 12.99 -15.52
C ILE A 2 9.41 13.15 -15.30
N GLN A 3 8.67 13.61 -16.29
CA GLN A 3 7.21 13.72 -16.19
C GLN A 3 6.58 12.33 -16.27
N HIS A 4 5.67 12.01 -15.35
CA HIS A 4 4.98 10.73 -15.38
C HIS A 4 4.04 10.63 -16.59
N GLN A 5 4.23 9.63 -17.45
CA GLN A 5 3.55 9.52 -18.74
C GLN A 5 2.01 9.62 -18.68
N ARG A 6 1.39 9.05 -17.64
CA ARG A 6 -0.08 9.04 -17.48
C ARG A 6 -0.60 10.12 -16.52
N TYR A 7 0.22 10.56 -15.57
CA TYR A 7 -0.22 11.36 -14.43
C TYR A 7 0.49 12.71 -14.38
N TYR A 8 0.69 13.28 -15.57
CA TYR A 8 1.12 14.64 -15.78
C TYR A 8 0.03 15.38 -16.57
N LEU A 9 -1.03 15.73 -15.86
CA LEU A 9 -2.27 16.27 -16.42
C LEU A 9 -2.14 17.76 -16.70
N SER A 10 -2.62 18.21 -17.85
CA SER A 10 -2.56 19.63 -18.25
C SER A 10 -3.41 20.55 -17.37
N ASP A 11 -4.47 20.00 -16.76
CA ASP A 11 -5.40 20.67 -15.85
C ASP A 11 -5.12 20.38 -14.37
N GLY A 12 -4.08 19.60 -14.05
CA GLY A 12 -3.71 19.31 -12.66
C GLY A 12 -3.20 20.56 -11.92
N ASP A 13 -3.53 20.63 -10.62
CA ASP A 13 -3.24 21.74 -9.71
C ASP A 13 -2.34 21.35 -8.53
N LEU A 14 -1.85 20.11 -8.50
CA LEU A 14 -0.87 19.59 -7.53
C LEU A 14 0.28 18.90 -8.26
N TYR A 15 1.50 19.37 -7.97
CA TYR A 15 2.77 18.77 -8.33
C TYR A 15 3.27 17.90 -7.18
N ALA A 16 3.47 16.61 -7.45
CA ALA A 16 4.04 15.67 -6.49
C ALA A 16 5.32 15.04 -7.05
N LEU A 17 6.27 14.70 -6.18
CA LEU A 17 7.59 14.18 -6.57
C LEU A 17 7.94 12.90 -5.81
N SER A 18 8.36 11.89 -6.56
CA SER A 18 8.90 10.63 -6.07
C SER A 18 9.87 10.04 -7.07
N ASP A 19 11.00 9.47 -6.65
CA ASP A 19 12.00 8.80 -7.52
C ASP A 19 12.38 9.61 -8.78
N ASN A 20 12.67 10.90 -8.63
CA ASN A 20 12.94 11.84 -9.74
C ASN A 20 11.80 11.98 -10.77
N THR A 21 10.63 11.43 -10.48
CA THR A 21 9.44 11.46 -11.32
C THR A 21 8.45 12.47 -10.76
N ILE A 22 8.08 13.45 -11.58
CA ILE A 22 7.11 14.48 -11.23
C ILE A 22 5.73 14.11 -11.78
N PHE A 23 4.74 14.27 -10.93
CA PHE A 23 3.33 14.10 -11.21
C PHE A 23 2.67 15.47 -11.24
N ARG A 24 1.66 15.63 -12.08
CA ARG A 24 0.77 16.79 -12.08
C ARG A 24 -0.66 16.26 -12.09
N ILE A 25 -1.36 16.41 -10.96
CA ILE A 25 -2.65 15.74 -10.68
C ILE A 25 -3.64 16.70 -10.02
N HIS A 26 -4.89 16.26 -9.89
CA HIS A 26 -5.94 17.00 -9.21
C HIS A 26 -5.81 16.86 -7.70
N ALA A 27 -5.50 17.94 -7.00
CA ALA A 27 -5.32 18.01 -5.56
C ALA A 27 -6.55 17.50 -4.80
N HIS A 28 -7.74 17.72 -5.36
CA HIS A 28 -9.02 17.35 -4.74
C HIS A 28 -9.05 15.89 -4.25
N PHE A 29 -8.58 14.94 -5.06
CA PHE A 29 -8.62 13.52 -4.68
C PHE A 29 -7.76 13.25 -3.45
N LEU A 30 -6.54 13.77 -3.44
CA LEU A 30 -5.59 13.54 -2.36
C LEU A 30 -5.96 14.33 -1.10
N GLN A 31 -6.34 15.60 -1.24
CA GLN A 31 -6.81 16.41 -0.12
C GLN A 31 -8.04 15.82 0.56
N LYS A 32 -8.94 15.19 -0.21
CA LYS A 32 -10.15 14.57 0.35
C LYS A 32 -9.89 13.23 1.03
N HIS A 33 -8.92 12.46 0.52
CA HIS A 33 -8.77 11.05 0.90
C HIS A 33 -7.51 10.72 1.70
N SER A 34 -6.51 11.59 1.74
CA SER A 34 -5.27 11.39 2.49
C SER A 34 -5.14 12.36 3.65
N VAL A 35 -5.10 11.81 4.86
CA VAL A 35 -4.84 12.58 6.09
C VAL A 35 -3.43 13.16 6.04
N TRP A 36 -2.44 12.40 5.55
CA TRP A 36 -1.07 12.89 5.42
C TRP A 36 -0.99 14.14 4.53
N ILE A 37 -1.69 14.16 3.40
CA ILE A 37 -1.77 15.33 2.51
C ILE A 37 -2.41 16.53 3.20
N GLN A 38 -3.45 16.31 4.01
CA GLN A 38 -4.12 17.37 4.77
C GLN A 38 -3.20 18.01 5.83
N THR A 39 -2.20 17.27 6.32
CA THR A 39 -1.19 17.81 7.26
C THR A 39 -0.07 18.61 6.58
N GLN A 40 0.01 18.58 5.25
CA GLN A 40 1.03 19.33 4.52
C GLN A 40 0.69 20.84 4.46
N PRO A 41 1.70 21.72 4.31
CA PRO A 41 1.46 23.14 4.12
C PRO A 41 0.48 23.42 2.96
N HIS A 42 -0.42 24.38 3.12
CA HIS A 42 -1.46 24.67 2.12
C HIS A 42 -0.94 24.94 0.70
N LEU A 43 0.27 25.52 0.59
CA LEU A 43 0.94 25.85 -0.67
C LEU A 43 1.88 24.75 -1.19
N ALA A 44 2.00 23.63 -0.48
CA ALA A 44 2.89 22.55 -0.90
C ALA A 44 2.45 21.96 -2.24
N GLY A 45 3.39 21.82 -3.16
CA GLY A 45 3.15 21.24 -4.48
C GLY A 45 2.24 22.08 -5.39
N ARG A 46 2.10 23.39 -5.17
CA ARG A 46 1.30 24.25 -6.07
C ARG A 46 2.09 24.81 -7.24
N GLU A 47 3.41 24.76 -7.16
CA GLU A 47 4.34 25.22 -8.18
C GLU A 47 5.22 24.05 -8.63
N GLU A 48 5.56 23.99 -9.92
CA GLU A 48 6.37 22.89 -10.48
C GLU A 48 7.81 22.88 -9.93
N ASP A 49 8.36 24.06 -9.61
CA ASP A 49 9.68 24.23 -9.00
C ASP A 49 9.71 23.87 -7.51
N LYS A 50 8.55 23.73 -6.87
CA LYS A 50 8.39 23.33 -5.47
C LYS A 50 7.35 22.22 -5.32
N PRO A 51 7.60 21.04 -5.92
CA PRO A 51 6.67 19.92 -5.84
C PRO A 51 6.56 19.40 -4.40
N LEU A 52 5.42 18.83 -4.06
CA LEU A 52 5.25 18.09 -2.82
C LEU A 52 6.01 16.77 -2.91
N VAL A 53 7.09 16.63 -2.14
CA VAL A 53 7.83 15.37 -2.03
C VAL A 53 6.98 14.37 -1.24
N LEU A 54 6.76 13.19 -1.79
CA LEU A 54 5.97 12.13 -1.13
C LEU A 54 6.71 11.56 0.09
N CYS A 55 5.97 10.88 0.98
CA CYS A 55 6.55 10.17 2.12
C CYS A 55 7.69 9.25 1.70
N GLU A 56 8.70 9.12 2.57
CA GLU A 56 9.77 8.15 2.38
C GLU A 56 9.23 6.73 2.17
N GLY A 57 9.83 6.01 1.21
CA GLY A 57 9.47 4.64 0.88
C GLY A 57 8.19 4.47 0.05
N ILE A 58 7.61 5.56 -0.48
CA ILE A 58 6.62 5.47 -1.56
C ILE A 58 7.39 5.64 -2.87
N SER A 59 7.32 4.65 -3.76
CA SER A 59 7.90 4.77 -5.10
C SER A 59 6.96 5.49 -6.06
N ALA A 60 7.50 6.02 -7.17
CA ALA A 60 6.68 6.60 -8.23
C ALA A 60 5.64 5.60 -8.78
N ASN A 61 6.02 4.34 -8.91
CA ASN A 61 5.14 3.26 -9.37
C ASN A 61 4.02 2.95 -8.38
N ASP A 62 4.33 2.89 -7.08
CA ASP A 62 3.33 2.62 -6.05
C ASP A 62 2.35 3.77 -5.90
N PHE A 63 2.85 5.01 -6.00
CA PHE A 63 1.99 6.18 -6.05
C PHE A 63 1.07 6.18 -7.28
N ALA A 64 1.58 5.81 -8.46
CA ALA A 64 0.80 5.69 -9.68
C ALA A 64 -0.36 4.67 -9.53
N LYS A 65 -0.15 3.55 -8.84
CA LYS A 65 -1.21 2.58 -8.55
C LYS A 65 -2.30 3.15 -7.63
N VAL A 66 -1.93 3.96 -6.64
CA VAL A 66 -2.92 4.67 -5.80
C VAL A 66 -3.69 5.70 -6.62
N LEU A 67 -3.02 6.45 -7.50
CA LEU A 67 -3.69 7.38 -8.40
C LEU A 67 -4.69 6.67 -9.32
N TRP A 68 -4.35 5.48 -9.82
CA TRP A 68 -5.26 4.68 -10.63
C TRP A 68 -6.61 4.44 -9.95
N VAL A 69 -6.67 4.28 -8.62
CA VAL A 69 -7.93 4.13 -7.87
C VAL A 69 -8.90 5.31 -8.09
N PHE A 70 -8.37 6.52 -8.31
CA PHE A 70 -9.14 7.73 -8.53
C PHE A 70 -9.42 8.03 -10.00
N TYR A 71 -8.49 7.64 -10.88
CA TYR A 71 -8.53 7.94 -12.32
C TYR A 71 -8.95 6.76 -13.19
N ASP A 72 -9.35 5.63 -12.60
CA ASP A 72 -9.89 4.49 -13.35
C ASP A 72 -11.26 4.81 -13.96
N GLU A 73 -11.26 5.10 -15.26
CA GLU A 73 -12.46 5.42 -16.04
C GLU A 73 -13.36 4.20 -16.28
N THR A 74 -12.80 2.98 -16.21
CA THR A 74 -13.58 1.75 -16.41
C THR A 74 -14.59 1.52 -15.29
N LEU A 75 -14.32 2.08 -14.10
CA LEU A 75 -15.05 1.86 -12.85
C LEU A 75 -15.09 0.39 -12.39
N GLU A 76 -14.51 -0.54 -13.15
CA GLU A 76 -14.46 -1.95 -12.83
C GLU A 76 -13.43 -2.23 -11.73
N ARG A 77 -12.37 -1.40 -11.66
CA ARG A 77 -11.27 -1.53 -10.71
C ARG A 77 -10.74 -2.96 -10.64
N GLN A 78 -10.44 -3.51 -11.81
CA GLN A 78 -9.82 -4.82 -11.94
C GLN A 78 -8.30 -4.66 -11.87
N ALA A 79 -7.69 -5.29 -10.88
CA ALA A 79 -6.25 -5.34 -10.67
C ALA A 79 -5.90 -6.66 -9.97
N SER A 80 -4.65 -7.07 -10.10
CA SER A 80 -4.09 -8.26 -9.45
C SER A 80 -4.06 -8.13 -7.92
N GLY A 81 -3.88 -9.26 -7.23
CA GLY A 81 -3.71 -9.26 -5.78
C GLY A 81 -2.47 -8.48 -5.35
N GLU A 82 -1.37 -8.61 -6.09
CA GLU A 82 -0.13 -7.88 -5.87
C GLU A 82 -0.31 -6.36 -6.01
N GLU A 83 -1.07 -5.92 -7.01
CA GLU A 83 -1.39 -4.50 -7.20
C GLU A 83 -2.25 -3.96 -6.06
N TRP A 84 -3.34 -4.65 -5.70
CA TRP A 84 -4.18 -4.25 -4.56
C TRP A 84 -3.41 -4.25 -3.24
N PHE A 85 -2.47 -5.17 -3.07
CA PHE A 85 -1.60 -5.22 -1.90
C PHE A 85 -0.66 -4.01 -1.86
N GLY A 86 -0.01 -3.68 -2.98
CA GLY A 86 0.80 -2.46 -3.08
C GLY A 86 -0.01 -1.17 -2.84
N ILE A 87 -1.24 -1.12 -3.36
CA ILE A 87 -2.18 -0.01 -3.12
C ILE A 87 -2.50 0.10 -1.62
N LEU A 88 -2.76 -1.03 -0.94
CA LEU A 88 -3.05 -1.05 0.48
C LEU A 88 -1.88 -0.46 1.30
N LEU A 89 -0.67 -0.97 1.08
CA LEU A 89 0.52 -0.51 1.83
C LEU A 89 0.83 0.97 1.56
N THR A 90 0.63 1.43 0.33
CA THR A 90 0.83 2.84 -0.03
C THR A 90 -0.24 3.72 0.60
N ALA A 91 -1.49 3.26 0.61
CA ALA A 91 -2.60 3.94 1.27
C ALA A 91 -2.43 3.98 2.80
N GLU A 92 -1.72 3.03 3.42
CA GLU A 92 -1.31 3.11 4.83
C GLU A 92 -0.30 4.23 5.06
N LYS A 93 0.78 4.26 4.28
CA LYS A 93 1.83 5.30 4.37
C LYS A 93 1.27 6.71 4.17
N MET A 94 0.32 6.86 3.23
CA MET A 94 -0.35 8.12 2.95
C MET A 94 -1.58 8.38 3.84
N GLN A 95 -1.88 7.50 4.78
CA GLN A 95 -3.02 7.60 5.70
C GLN A 95 -4.34 7.87 4.95
N MET A 96 -4.73 6.92 4.08
CA MET A 96 -5.94 6.97 3.26
C MET A 96 -6.97 5.89 3.68
N PRO A 97 -7.73 6.08 4.77
CA PRO A 97 -8.59 5.02 5.33
C PRO A 97 -9.60 4.44 4.33
N ARG A 98 -10.18 5.28 3.46
CA ARG A 98 -11.15 4.80 2.45
C ARG A 98 -10.51 3.92 1.38
N VAL A 99 -9.28 4.24 0.97
CA VAL A 99 -8.53 3.44 0.00
C VAL A 99 -8.06 2.13 0.65
N GLN A 100 -7.64 2.17 1.92
CA GLN A 100 -7.30 0.96 2.67
C GLN A 100 -8.50 0.01 2.81
N LEU A 101 -9.69 0.53 3.13
CA LEU A 101 -10.91 -0.28 3.20
C LEU A 101 -11.27 -0.90 1.83
N LEU A 102 -11.16 -0.12 0.75
CA LEU A 102 -11.38 -0.63 -0.60
C LEU A 102 -10.40 -1.75 -0.95
N ALA A 103 -9.09 -1.51 -0.77
CA ALA A 103 -8.05 -2.47 -1.13
C ALA A 103 -8.15 -3.75 -0.30
N SER A 104 -8.33 -3.64 1.02
CA SER A 104 -8.54 -4.82 1.90
C SER A 104 -9.81 -5.59 1.55
N SER A 105 -10.88 -4.92 1.10
CA SER A 105 -12.07 -5.60 0.61
C SER A 105 -11.79 -6.41 -0.67
N LYS A 106 -11.04 -5.84 -1.62
CA LYS A 106 -10.67 -6.52 -2.87
C LYS A 106 -9.74 -7.71 -2.62
N LEU A 107 -8.77 -7.56 -1.71
CA LEU A 107 -7.82 -8.61 -1.37
C LEU A 107 -8.49 -9.87 -0.81
N LYS A 108 -9.62 -9.76 -0.10
CA LYS A 108 -10.35 -10.90 0.47
C LYS A 108 -10.80 -11.95 -0.56
N GLU A 109 -10.86 -11.56 -1.83
CA GLU A 109 -11.33 -12.38 -2.96
C GLU A 109 -10.17 -12.84 -3.85
N LEU A 110 -8.94 -12.37 -3.61
CA LEU A 110 -7.79 -12.60 -4.48
C LEU A 110 -6.74 -13.46 -3.78
N THR A 111 -6.08 -14.31 -4.57
CA THR A 111 -4.92 -15.10 -4.14
C THR A 111 -3.70 -14.59 -4.90
N PHE A 112 -2.58 -14.40 -4.21
CA PHE A 112 -1.32 -13.93 -4.77
C PHE A 112 -0.17 -14.25 -3.81
N THR A 113 1.07 -14.15 -4.31
CA THR A 113 2.29 -14.38 -3.51
C THR A 113 2.99 -13.05 -3.24
N THR A 114 3.52 -12.88 -2.03
CA THR A 114 4.28 -11.69 -1.62
C THR A 114 5.16 -12.07 -0.42
N ASP A 115 5.86 -11.10 0.19
CA ASP A 115 6.58 -11.30 1.46
C ASP A 115 5.63 -11.94 2.50
N PRO A 116 5.93 -13.15 3.00
CA PRO A 116 4.98 -13.88 3.83
C PRO A 116 4.75 -13.18 5.18
N ILE A 117 5.77 -12.48 5.70
CA ILE A 117 5.67 -11.70 6.93
C ILE A 117 4.70 -10.52 6.75
N GLU A 118 4.84 -9.75 5.67
CA GLU A 118 3.90 -8.65 5.38
C GLU A 118 2.50 -9.18 5.08
N LYS A 119 2.36 -10.32 4.38
CA LYS A 119 1.06 -10.93 4.11
C LYS A 119 0.35 -11.29 5.42
N ILE A 120 1.04 -11.97 6.34
CA ILE A 120 0.48 -12.30 7.66
C ILE A 120 0.14 -11.02 8.44
N ALA A 121 1.03 -10.03 8.45
CA ALA A 121 0.81 -8.76 9.14
C ALA A 121 -0.46 -8.05 8.65
N VAL A 122 -0.64 -7.96 7.32
CA VAL A 122 -1.84 -7.37 6.70
C VAL A 122 -3.09 -8.20 7.02
N GLN A 123 -3.00 -9.52 6.97
CA GLN A 123 -4.12 -10.41 7.32
C GLN A 123 -4.61 -10.14 8.75
N GLN A 124 -3.70 -10.04 9.70
CA GLN A 124 -4.00 -9.74 11.11
C GLN A 124 -4.56 -8.32 11.26
N ARG A 125 -3.86 -7.32 10.72
CA ARG A 125 -4.20 -5.89 10.84
C ARG A 125 -5.60 -5.57 10.30
N TYR A 126 -5.98 -6.18 9.18
CA TYR A 126 -7.28 -5.96 8.54
C TYR A 126 -8.30 -7.07 8.83
N SER A 127 -7.99 -7.99 9.75
CA SER A 127 -8.86 -9.11 10.12
C SER A 127 -9.40 -9.87 8.91
N ILE A 128 -8.53 -10.10 7.92
CA ILE A 128 -8.85 -10.94 6.76
C ILE A 128 -8.90 -12.40 7.26
N ARG A 129 -9.73 -13.24 6.62
CA ARG A 129 -9.85 -14.66 7.00
C ARG A 129 -8.48 -15.34 7.00
N PRO A 130 -8.13 -16.17 8.01
CA PRO A 130 -6.81 -16.79 8.11
C PRO A 130 -6.39 -17.58 6.86
N GLN A 131 -7.34 -18.21 6.16
CA GLN A 131 -7.08 -18.98 4.94
C GLN A 131 -6.42 -18.15 3.82
N TRP A 132 -6.60 -16.83 3.83
CA TRP A 132 -6.01 -15.93 2.84
C TRP A 132 -4.49 -15.82 2.95
N ALA A 133 -3.92 -16.00 4.13
CA ALA A 133 -2.47 -15.99 4.39
C ALA A 133 -1.93 -17.40 4.71
N LEU A 134 -2.68 -18.46 4.41
CA LEU A 134 -2.29 -19.83 4.76
C LEU A 134 -0.95 -20.23 4.12
N ASP A 135 -0.75 -19.87 2.86
CA ASP A 135 0.50 -20.05 2.13
C ASP A 135 1.68 -19.37 2.84
N ALA A 136 1.49 -18.12 3.28
CA ALA A 136 2.51 -17.38 4.02
C ALA A 136 2.82 -18.00 5.39
N TYR A 137 1.80 -18.46 6.13
CA TYR A 137 2.02 -19.20 7.38
C TYR A 137 2.82 -20.48 7.15
N LEU A 138 2.47 -21.26 6.13
CA LEU A 138 3.19 -22.50 5.79
C LEU A 138 4.65 -22.21 5.42
N GLU A 139 4.90 -21.19 4.61
CA GLU A 139 6.26 -20.78 4.24
C GLU A 139 7.10 -20.40 5.48
N VAL A 140 6.52 -19.61 6.39
CA VAL A 140 7.22 -19.18 7.62
C VAL A 140 7.42 -20.34 8.60
N CYS A 141 6.49 -21.30 8.67
CA CYS A 141 6.63 -22.44 9.57
C CYS A 141 7.66 -23.47 9.07
N THR A 142 7.71 -23.69 7.75
CA THR A 142 8.58 -24.71 7.14
C THR A 142 10.01 -24.23 6.88
N ARG A 143 10.27 -22.91 6.87
CA ARG A 143 11.64 -22.41 6.70
C ARG A 143 12.53 -22.78 7.91
N PRO A 144 13.84 -23.03 7.73
CA PRO A 144 14.75 -23.33 8.84
C PRO A 144 14.97 -22.17 9.82
N LYS A 145 14.85 -20.92 9.33
CA LYS A 145 15.16 -19.73 10.12
C LYS A 145 14.06 -19.49 11.18
N PRO A 146 14.42 -19.16 12.44
CA PRO A 146 13.44 -18.72 13.44
C PRO A 146 12.77 -17.41 13.04
N LEU A 147 11.66 -17.06 13.70
CA LEU A 147 11.15 -15.68 13.63
C LEU A 147 12.18 -14.74 14.27
N THR A 148 12.47 -13.65 13.59
CA THR A 148 13.23 -12.54 14.15
C THR A 148 12.32 -11.64 14.98
N LEU A 149 12.91 -10.81 15.84
CA LEU A 149 12.15 -9.83 16.63
C LEU A 149 11.36 -8.86 15.72
N ASP A 150 11.97 -8.38 14.64
CA ASP A 150 11.31 -7.48 13.67
C ASP A 150 10.09 -8.14 13.04
N GLU A 151 10.23 -9.38 12.58
CA GLU A 151 9.12 -10.14 12.01
C GLU A 151 8.01 -10.36 13.03
N GLY A 152 8.36 -10.74 14.28
CA GLY A 152 7.41 -10.91 15.38
C GLY A 152 6.63 -9.63 15.70
N VAL A 153 7.30 -8.47 15.67
CA VAL A 153 6.67 -7.16 15.85
C VAL A 153 5.70 -6.85 14.71
N ARG A 154 6.08 -7.15 13.45
CA ARG A 154 5.25 -6.90 12.27
C ARG A 154 3.98 -7.75 12.24
N ILE A 155 4.09 -9.05 12.51
CA ILE A 155 2.93 -9.97 12.50
C ILE A 155 2.07 -9.87 13.77
N GLY A 156 2.63 -9.34 14.85
CA GLY A 156 1.98 -9.21 16.14
C GLY A 156 1.92 -10.51 16.94
N LEU A 157 1.45 -10.39 18.19
CA LEU A 157 1.38 -11.52 19.12
C LEU A 157 0.52 -12.69 18.61
N PRO A 158 -0.69 -12.48 18.04
CA PRO A 158 -1.51 -13.60 17.56
C PRO A 158 -0.82 -14.40 16.44
N GLY A 159 -0.23 -13.73 15.46
CA GLY A 159 0.51 -14.38 14.38
C GLY A 159 1.76 -15.12 14.88
N THR A 160 2.47 -14.53 15.86
CA THR A 160 3.64 -15.15 16.47
C THR A 160 3.28 -16.44 17.21
N ILE A 161 2.21 -16.44 18.01
CA ILE A 161 1.72 -17.63 18.73
C ILE A 161 1.31 -18.70 17.73
N MET A 162 0.52 -18.34 16.70
CA MET A 162 0.08 -19.28 15.68
C MET A 162 1.25 -19.95 14.95
N ILE A 163 2.30 -19.20 14.61
CA ILE A 163 3.50 -19.78 13.99
C ILE A 163 4.22 -20.72 14.96
N ALA A 164 4.35 -20.36 16.23
CA ALA A 164 4.98 -21.22 17.23
C ALA A 164 4.21 -22.54 17.39
N GLU A 165 2.89 -22.48 17.55
CA GLU A 165 2.03 -23.66 17.68
C GLU A 165 2.15 -24.61 16.48
N ILE A 166 2.15 -24.07 15.25
CA ILE A 166 2.30 -24.89 14.04
C ILE A 166 3.68 -25.54 13.99
N ARG A 167 4.75 -24.81 14.32
CA ARG A 167 6.12 -25.33 14.26
C ARG A 167 6.43 -26.39 15.31
N GLU A 168 5.77 -26.36 16.47
CA GLU A 168 5.93 -27.38 17.51
C GLU A 168 5.22 -28.70 17.18
N GLN A 169 4.33 -28.70 16.19
CA GLN A 169 3.60 -29.88 15.73
C GLN A 169 4.28 -30.62 14.56
N VAL A 170 5.34 -30.04 13.99
CA VAL A 170 6.14 -30.60 12.87
C VAL A 170 7.41 -31.23 13.41
#